data_AF-A0A4R0Y8W4-F1
#
_entry.id   AF-A0A4R0Y8W4-F1
#
_cell.length_a   1.000
_cell.length_b   1.000
_cell.length_c   1.000
_cell.angle_alpha   90.00
_cell.angle_beta   90.00
_cell.angle_gamma   90.00
#
_symmetry.space_group_name_H-M   'P 1'
#
loop_
_entity.id
_entity.type
_entity.pdbx_description
1 polymer ?
#
loop_
_entity_poly.entity_id
_entity_poly.type
_entity_poly.pdbx_seq_one_letter_code
_entity_poly.pdbx_strand_id
1 'polypeptide(L)' 'MEAKPWTLPPPLSNAPSAPAANPLRYVGRNDPCPCGSGRKAKKCCLAR' A
#
# COMPACT_ATOMS: atom_id res chain seq x y z
N MET A 1 23.38 -38.41 16.18
CA MET A 1 22.10 -38.53 16.92
C MET A 1 21.39 -37.20 16.74
N GLU A 2 20.26 -37.04 16.06
CA GLU A 2 19.42 -37.87 15.20
C GLU A 2 18.29 -36.91 14.80
N ALA A 3 18.11 -36.64 13.49
CA ALA A 3 16.95 -35.99 12.85
C ALA A 3 16.56 -34.58 13.39
N LYS A 4 15.88 -33.68 12.63
CA LYS A 4 14.51 -33.82 12.15
C LYS A 4 14.27 -32.96 10.88
N PRO A 5 14.13 -33.56 9.69
CA PRO A 5 13.91 -32.86 8.42
C PRO A 5 12.41 -32.60 8.12
N TRP A 6 11.68 -31.93 9.03
CA TRP A 6 10.24 -31.72 8.83
C TRP A 6 9.82 -30.28 9.06
N THR A 7 9.15 -29.76 8.04
CA THR A 7 8.27 -28.60 8.02
C THR A 7 8.93 -27.25 8.26
N LEU A 8 9.23 -26.57 7.14
CA LEU A 8 9.17 -25.11 7.11
C LEU A 8 7.75 -24.68 7.56
N PRO A 9 7.60 -23.71 8.48
CA PRO A 9 6.28 -23.18 8.81
C PRO A 9 5.66 -22.52 7.57
N PRO A 10 4.33 -22.56 7.39
CA PRO A 10 3.68 -21.77 6.35
C PRO A 10 4.05 -20.29 6.53
N PRO A 11 4.18 -19.50 5.44
CA PRO A 11 4.38 -18.06 5.60
C PRO A 11 3.26 -17.55 6.50
N LEU A 12 3.62 -16.81 7.55
CA LEU A 12 2.67 -16.14 8.43
C LEU A 12 1.93 -15.09 7.60
N SER A 13 0.89 -15.51 6.87
CA SER A 13 0.06 -14.67 6.02
C SER A 13 -0.76 -13.63 6.79
N ASN A 14 -0.65 -13.64 8.13
CA ASN A 14 -1.31 -12.72 9.04
C ASN A 14 -0.32 -11.72 9.66
N ALA A 15 0.70 -11.30 8.90
CA ALA A 15 1.42 -10.09 9.27
C ALA A 15 0.42 -8.92 9.25
N PRO A 16 0.33 -8.09 10.31
CA PRO A 16 -0.47 -6.88 10.26
C PRO A 16 0.03 -6.06 9.08
N SER A 17 -0.84 -5.80 8.11
CA SER A 17 -0.53 -4.90 7.01
C SER A 17 -0.16 -3.55 7.62
N ALA A 18 1.02 -3.05 7.26
CA ALA A 18 1.46 -1.73 7.70
C ALA A 18 0.34 -0.71 7.39
N PRO A 19 0.15 0.31 8.24
CA PRO A 19 -0.87 1.31 7.98
C PRO A 19 -0.64 1.88 6.58
N ALA A 20 -1.67 1.84 5.74
CA ALA A 20 -1.60 2.35 4.39
C ALA A 20 -1.23 3.84 4.46
N ALA A 21 0.02 4.17 4.14
CA ALA A 21 0.44 5.55 4.01
C ALA A 21 -0.37 6.15 2.87
N ASN A 22 -1.20 7.17 3.16
CA ASN A 22 -1.90 7.89 2.11
C ASN A 22 -0.91 8.83 1.43
N PRO A 23 -0.41 8.53 0.22
CA PRO A 23 0.54 9.41 -0.48
C PRO A 23 -0.09 10.75 -0.86
N LEU A 24 -1.43 10.85 -0.78
CA LEU A 24 -2.20 12.04 -1.12
C LEU A 24 -2.55 12.89 0.10
N ARG A 25 -2.03 12.56 1.30
CA ARG A 25 -2.36 13.27 2.55
C ARG A 25 -2.06 14.77 2.52
N TYR A 26 -1.07 15.17 1.72
CA TYR A 26 -0.63 16.56 1.56
C TYR A 26 -1.06 17.18 0.22
N VAL A 27 -1.78 16.44 -0.62
CA VAL A 27 -2.17 16.90 -1.96
C VAL A 27 -3.52 17.59 -1.85
N GLY A 28 -3.56 18.88 -2.13
CA GLY A 28 -4.80 19.63 -2.22
C GLY A 28 -5.67 19.15 -3.39
N ARG A 29 -6.99 19.30 -3.26
CA ARG A 29 -7.96 18.87 -4.29
C ARG A 29 -7.72 19.49 -5.67
N ASN A 30 -7.13 20.69 -5.73
CA ASN A 30 -6.85 21.38 -6.99
C ASN A 30 -5.45 21.14 -7.55
N ASP A 31 -4.55 20.57 -6.76
CA ASP A 31 -3.17 20.27 -7.16
C ASP A 31 -3.10 19.18 -8.24
N PRO A 32 -2.01 19.13 -9.02
CA PRO A 32 -1.76 18.03 -9.95
C PRO A 32 -1.77 16.68 -9.19
N CYS A 33 -2.43 15.68 -9.76
CA CYS A 33 -2.47 14.34 -9.19
C CYS A 33 -1.06 13.73 -9.21
N PRO A 34 -0.51 13.28 -8.06
CA PRO A 34 0.82 12.65 -8.01
C PRO A 34 0.83 11.25 -8.63
N CYS A 35 -0.33 10.76 -9.09
CA CYS A 35 -0.45 9.56 -9.91
C CYS A 35 0.11 9.72 -11.34
N GLY A 36 0.57 10.91 -11.72
CA GLY A 36 1.17 11.17 -13.04
C GLY A 36 0.17 11.35 -14.18
N SER A 37 -1.14 11.45 -13.88
CA SER A 37 -2.17 11.56 -14.91
C SER A 37 -2.32 12.96 -15.54
N GLY A 38 -1.61 13.98 -15.04
CA GLY A 38 -1.74 15.37 -15.47
C GLY A 38 -3.06 16.05 -15.10
N ARG A 39 -3.99 15.33 -14.46
CA ARG A 39 -5.29 15.85 -14.00
C ARG A 39 -5.20 16.41 -12.58
N LYS A 40 -6.10 17.33 -12.22
CA LYS A 40 -6.27 17.80 -10.84
C LYS A 40 -6.67 16.62 -9.93
N ALA A 41 -6.18 16.58 -8.69
CA ALA A 41 -6.43 15.51 -7.74
C ALA A 41 -7.93 15.21 -7.57
N LYS A 42 -8.78 16.24 -7.44
CA LYS A 42 -10.26 16.12 -7.35
C LYS A 42 -10.95 15.52 -8.57
N LYS A 43 -10.27 15.47 -9.72
CA LYS A 43 -10.77 14.87 -10.97
C LYS A 43 -10.06 13.55 -11.29
N CYS A 44 -9.25 13.02 -10.37
CA CYS A 44 -8.49 11.80 -10.54
C CYS A 44 -8.57 10.93 -9.27
N CYS A 45 -7.51 10.82 -8.47
CA CYS A 45 -7.49 9.91 -7.31
C CYS A 45 -8.33 10.39 -6.11
N LEU A 46 -8.68 11.68 -6.04
CA LEU A 46 -9.58 12.25 -5.02
C LEU A 46 -11.01 12.45 -5.57
N ALA A 47 -11.33 11.96 -6.77
CA ALA A 47 -12.66 12.06 -7.39
C ALA A 47 -13.66 11.05 -6.80
N ARG A 48 -13.75 11.02 -5.47
CA ARG A 48 -14.82 10.37 -4.74
C ARG A 48 -15.84 11.41 -4.31
#